data_AF-D3Z352-F1
#
_entry.id   AF-D3Z352-F1
#
_cell.length_a   1.000
_cell.length_b   1.000
_cell.length_c   1.000
_cell.angle_alpha   90.00
_cell.angle_beta   90.00
_cell.angle_gamma   90.00
#
_symmetry.space_group_name_H-M   'P 1'
#
loop_
_entity.id
_entity.type
_entity.pdbx_description
1 polymer ?
#
loop_
_entity_poly.entity_id
_entity_poly.type
_entity_poly.pdbx_seq_one_letter_code
_entity_poly.pdbx_strand_id
1 'polypeptide(L)'
;MDPFPDLYATPGDSLDHFLEHSLQPQRDWKEEGQDAWERIERFFREQCFRDELLLDQEVRVIKVVKGGSSGKGTTLNHRSDQDMILFLSCFSSFEEQARNR
;
A
#
# COMPACT_ATOMS: atom_id res chain seq x y z
N MET A 1 14.71 -10.45 21.54
CA MET A 1 14.02 -11.74 21.59
C MET A 1 12.55 -11.41 21.64
N ASP A 2 11.77 -11.84 20.65
CA ASP A 2 10.32 -11.62 20.69
C ASP A 2 9.75 -12.35 21.92
N PRO A 3 8.91 -11.69 22.74
CA PRO A 3 8.40 -12.27 23.97
C PRO A 3 7.36 -13.38 23.74
N PHE A 4 7.00 -13.68 22.48
CA PHE A 4 5.95 -14.60 22.12
C PHE A 4 6.49 -15.87 21.43
N PRO A 5 5.91 -17.05 21.73
CA PRO A 5 6.22 -18.27 21.01
C PRO A 5 5.91 -18.11 19.51
N ASP A 6 6.66 -18.80 18.66
CA ASP A 6 6.35 -18.84 17.23
C ASP A 6 5.03 -19.60 16.96
N LEU A 7 4.56 -19.55 15.71
CA LEU A 7 3.28 -20.15 15.33
C LEU A 7 3.23 -21.67 15.61
N TYR A 8 4.33 -22.40 15.43
CA TYR A 8 4.34 -23.85 15.62
C TYR A 8 4.40 -24.25 17.09
N ALA A 9 4.93 -23.38 17.95
CA ALA A 9 4.90 -23.55 19.40
C ALA A 9 3.59 -23.05 20.04
N THR A 10 2.71 -22.37 19.28
CA THR A 10 1.46 -21.81 19.80
C THR A 10 0.37 -22.89 19.87
N PRO A 11 -0.19 -23.17 21.06
CA PRO A 11 -1.33 -24.07 21.21
C PRO A 11 -2.55 -23.57 20.43
N GLY A 12 -3.39 -24.50 19.94
CA GLY A 12 -4.51 -24.15 19.07
C GLY A 12 -5.55 -23.21 19.70
N ASP A 13 -5.75 -23.30 21.01
CA ASP A 13 -6.64 -22.43 21.79
C ASP A 13 -6.06 -21.02 22.04
N SER A 14 -4.79 -20.80 21.71
CA SER A 14 -4.05 -19.56 21.90
C SER A 14 -3.78 -18.80 20.59
N LEU A 15 -4.34 -19.27 19.46
CA LEU A 15 -4.11 -18.67 18.13
C LEU A 15 -4.66 -17.24 18.01
N ASP A 16 -5.77 -16.92 18.67
CA ASP A 16 -6.32 -15.56 18.67
C ASP A 16 -5.35 -14.57 19.35
N HIS A 17 -4.75 -14.99 20.46
CA HIS A 17 -3.75 -14.20 21.16
C HIS A 17 -2.49 -14.00 20.30
N PHE A 18 -2.03 -15.04 19.60
CA PHE A 18 -0.91 -14.94 18.66
C PHE A 18 -1.23 -13.99 17.50
N LEU A 19 -2.43 -14.07 16.92
CA LEU A 19 -2.88 -13.16 15.88
C LEU A 19 -2.82 -11.70 16.35
N GLU A 20 -3.40 -11.40 17.51
CA GLU A 20 -3.46 -10.04 18.07
C GLU A 20 -2.08 -9.44 18.36
N HIS A 21 -1.16 -10.23 18.93
CA HIS A 21 0.10 -9.71 19.45
C HIS A 21 1.28 -9.86 18.48
N SER A 22 1.21 -10.78 17.53
CA SER A 22 2.33 -11.08 16.62
C SER A 22 2.05 -10.75 15.16
N LEU A 23 0.79 -10.77 14.73
CA LEU A 23 0.43 -10.58 13.32
C LEU A 23 -0.33 -9.28 13.05
N GLN A 24 -1.23 -8.88 13.95
CA GLN A 24 -2.03 -7.67 13.74
C GLN A 24 -1.16 -6.40 13.78
N PRO A 25 -1.32 -5.48 12.83
CA PRO A 25 -0.61 -4.22 12.80
C PRO A 25 -0.85 -3.42 14.09
N GLN A 26 0.23 -3.07 14.77
CA GLN A 26 0.19 -2.26 15.98
C GLN A 26 0.04 -0.77 15.62
N ARG A 27 -0.25 0.05 16.64
CA ARG A 27 -0.59 1.47 16.44
C ARG A 27 0.52 2.24 15.73
N ASP A 28 1.75 2.10 16.21
CA ASP A 28 2.95 2.71 15.65
C ASP A 28 3.14 2.36 14.17
N TRP A 29 3.04 1.08 13.82
CA TRP A 29 3.17 0.63 12.43
C TRP A 29 2.05 1.17 11.53
N LYS A 30 0.82 1.26 12.04
CA LYS A 30 -0.32 1.86 11.32
C LYS A 30 -0.09 3.36 11.07
N GLU A 31 0.42 4.07 12.07
CA GLU A 31 0.70 5.51 11.98
C GLU A 31 1.82 5.80 10.98
N GLU A 32 2.94 5.07 11.05
CA GLU A 32 4.05 5.20 10.10
C GLU A 32 3.61 4.87 8.67
N GLY A 33 2.84 3.79 8.49
CA GLY A 33 2.32 3.40 7.18
C GLY A 33 1.37 4.44 6.58
N GLN A 34 0.55 5.09 7.42
CA GLN A 34 -0.36 6.15 6.99
C GLN A 34 0.40 7.45 6.65
N ASP A 35 1.40 7.84 7.43
CA ASP A 35 2.25 9.01 7.11
C ASP A 35 2.97 8.80 5.76
N ALA A 36 3.59 7.64 5.57
CA ALA A 36 4.25 7.30 4.32
C ALA A 36 3.27 7.36 3.14
N TRP A 37 2.07 6.79 3.30
CA TRP A 37 1.02 6.84 2.28
C TRP A 37 0.66 8.29 1.91
N GLU A 38 0.38 9.15 2.88
CA GLU A 38 -0.04 10.54 2.64
C GLU A 38 1.05 11.35 1.94
N ARG A 39 2.32 11.16 2.33
CA ARG A 39 3.46 11.85 1.72
C ARG A 39 3.65 11.42 0.26
N ILE A 40 3.55 10.12 -0.02
CA ILE A 40 3.70 9.57 -1.37
C ILE A 40 2.49 9.95 -2.25
N GLU A 41 1.27 9.84 -1.74
CA GLU A 41 0.06 10.27 -2.46
C GLU A 41 0.14 11.74 -2.85
N ARG A 42 0.52 12.62 -1.91
CA ARG A 42 0.70 14.05 -2.20
C ARG A 42 1.76 14.29 -3.26
N PHE A 43 2.90 13.60 -3.17
CA PHE A 43 3.96 13.71 -4.18
C PHE A 43 3.44 13.38 -5.58
N PHE A 44 2.75 12.24 -5.73
CA PHE A 44 2.21 11.84 -7.04
C PHE A 44 1.16 12.80 -7.58
N ARG A 45 0.28 13.33 -6.71
CA ARG A 45 -0.78 14.23 -7.14
C ARG A 45 -0.30 15.63 -7.50
N GLU A 46 0.70 16.15 -6.77
CA GLU A 46 1.04 17.57 -6.84
C GLU A 46 2.37 17.86 -7.54
N GLN A 47 3.30 16.90 -7.54
CA GLN A 47 4.69 17.16 -7.94
C GLN A 47 5.17 16.25 -9.05
N CYS A 48 4.89 14.94 -8.97
CA CYS A 48 5.49 13.93 -9.84
C CYS A 48 5.26 14.17 -11.35
N PHE A 49 4.11 14.73 -11.72
CA PHE A 49 3.71 14.88 -13.13
C PHE A 49 3.40 16.34 -13.54
N ARG A 50 3.84 17.32 -12.73
CA ARG A 50 3.41 18.73 -12.87
C ARG A 50 3.67 19.31 -14.27
N ASP A 51 4.70 18.83 -14.95
CA ASP A 51 5.13 19.28 -16.28
C ASP A 51 5.38 18.11 -17.25
N GLU A 52 4.82 16.93 -16.94
CA GLU A 52 5.02 15.73 -17.74
C GLU A 52 3.95 15.59 -18.83
N LEU A 53 4.42 15.35 -20.05
CA LEU A 53 3.58 15.09 -21.21
C LEU A 53 3.80 13.64 -21.69
N LEU A 54 2.71 12.90 -21.85
CA LEU A 54 2.70 11.60 -22.49
C LEU A 54 1.74 11.66 -23.67
N LEU A 55 2.21 11.31 -24.87
CA LEU A 55 1.43 11.41 -26.12
C LEU A 55 0.83 12.81 -26.34
N ASP A 56 1.62 13.85 -26.07
CA ASP A 56 1.21 15.27 -26.14
C ASP A 56 0.04 15.65 -25.20
N GLN A 57 -0.22 14.85 -24.15
CA GLN A 57 -1.24 15.10 -23.14
C GLN A 57 -0.62 15.28 -21.75
N GLU A 58 -1.15 16.23 -20.98
CA GLU A 58 -0.79 16.40 -19.57
C GLU A 58 -1.14 15.15 -18.75
N VAL A 59 -0.15 14.65 -18.01
CA VAL A 59 -0.35 13.52 -17.11
C VAL A 59 -0.91 14.02 -15.78
N ARG A 60 -2.14 13.59 -15.45
CA ARG A 60 -2.78 13.90 -14.17
C ARG A 60 -3.14 12.62 -13.43
N VAL A 61 -2.91 12.60 -12.12
CA VAL A 61 -3.37 11.52 -11.25
C VAL A 61 -4.84 11.72 -10.92
N ILE A 62 -5.71 10.95 -11.58
CA ILE A 62 -7.16 10.99 -11.39
C ILE A 62 -7.53 10.37 -10.05
N LYS A 63 -6.91 9.24 -9.70
CA LYS A 63 -7.22 8.49 -8.48
C LYS A 63 -5.98 7.77 -7.96
N VAL A 64 -5.88 7.70 -6.63
CA VAL A 64 -4.92 6.86 -5.93
C VAL A 64 -5.73 5.86 -5.09
N VAL A 65 -5.35 4.57 -5.14
CA VAL A 65 -6.07 3.49 -4.45
C VAL A 65 -5.09 2.60 -3.71
N LYS A 66 -5.45 2.26 -2.46
CA LYS A 66 -4.75 1.25 -1.65
C LYS A 66 -4.99 -0.13 -2.24
N GLY A 67 -3.92 -0.76 -2.72
CA GLY A 67 -3.91 -2.14 -3.19
C GLY A 67 -3.53 -3.12 -2.08
N GLY A 68 -3.19 -4.34 -2.49
CA GLY A 68 -2.47 -5.25 -1.61
C GLY A 68 -3.23 -5.70 -0.37
N SER A 69 -2.47 -6.07 0.65
CA SER A 69 -3.01 -6.39 1.97
C SER A 69 -3.62 -5.18 2.66
N SER A 70 -3.04 -3.99 2.49
CA SER A 70 -3.54 -2.74 3.10
C SER A 70 -4.92 -2.35 2.60
N GLY A 71 -5.19 -2.50 1.30
CA GLY A 71 -6.50 -2.26 0.71
C GLY A 71 -7.54 -3.34 1.08
N LYS A 72 -7.09 -4.58 1.35
CA LYS A 72 -7.94 -5.71 1.73
C LYS A 72 -8.21 -5.80 3.23
N GLY A 73 -7.46 -5.07 4.06
CA GLY A 73 -7.54 -5.17 5.52
C GLY A 73 -6.83 -6.40 6.10
N THR A 74 -5.82 -6.94 5.42
CA THR A 74 -5.08 -8.16 5.82
C THR A 74 -3.59 -7.90 6.03
N THR A 75 -3.20 -6.67 6.36
CA THR A 75 -1.81 -6.27 6.62
C THR A 75 -1.26 -7.01 7.83
N LEU A 76 0.00 -7.46 7.73
CA LEU A 76 0.75 -8.05 8.82
C LEU A 76 1.74 -7.03 9.41
N ASN A 77 1.88 -7.05 10.72
CA ASN A 77 2.75 -6.14 11.47
C ASN A 77 4.21 -6.26 10.98
N HIS A 78 4.83 -5.13 10.60
CA HIS A 78 6.21 -5.03 10.11
C HIS A 78 6.60 -5.94 8.92
N ARG A 79 5.63 -6.55 8.24
CA ARG A 79 5.88 -7.54 7.18
C ARG A 79 5.22 -7.18 5.85
N SER A 80 4.08 -6.51 5.90
CA SER A 80 3.36 -6.08 4.70
C SER A 80 3.91 -4.78 4.14
N ASP A 81 3.95 -4.71 2.81
CA ASP A 81 4.22 -3.52 2.03
C ASP A 81 2.95 -2.64 1.84
N GLN A 82 3.13 -1.54 1.12
CA GLN A 82 2.06 -0.60 0.75
C GLN A 82 1.93 -0.53 -0.77
N ASP A 83 0.93 -1.22 -1.30
CA ASP A 83 0.62 -1.17 -2.74
C ASP A 83 -0.19 0.09 -3.08
N MET A 84 0.37 0.93 -3.95
CA MET A 84 -0.31 2.10 -4.52
C MET A 84 -0.69 1.86 -5.98
N ILE A 85 -1.97 2.02 -6.31
CA ILE A 85 -2.45 2.05 -7.69
C ILE A 85 -2.78 3.49 -8.08
N LEU A 86 -2.10 3.98 -9.12
CA LEU A 86 -2.33 5.29 -9.72
C LEU A 86 -3.18 5.14 -10.98
N PHE A 87 -4.29 5.86 -11.05
CA PHE A 87 -5.06 6.04 -12.28
C PHE A 87 -4.65 7.36 -12.93
N LEU A 88 -4.06 7.28 -14.12
CA LEU A 88 -3.55 8.42 -14.87
C LEU A 88 -4.50 8.83 -15.99
N SER A 89 -4.58 10.12 -16.29
CA SER A 89 -5.45 10.67 -17.34
C SER A 89 -5.04 10.36 -18.77
N CYS A 90 -3.77 10.00 -18.99
CA CYS A 90 -3.20 9.75 -20.31
C CYS A 90 -3.43 8.33 -20.84
N PHE A 91 -4.13 7.46 -20.10
CA PHE A 91 -4.46 6.11 -20.55
C PHE A 91 -5.97 5.94 -20.70
N SER A 92 -6.41 5.64 -21.92
CA SER A 92 -7.82 5.39 -22.27
C SER A 92 -8.14 3.89 -22.45
N SER A 93 -7.11 3.05 -22.54
CA SER A 93 -7.23 1.60 -22.71
C SER A 93 -6.06 0.85 -22.09
N PHE A 94 -6.25 -0.45 -21.81
CA PHE A 94 -5.17 -1.30 -21.32
C PHE A 94 -4.06 -1.48 -22.38
N GLU A 95 -4.42 -1.51 -23.66
CA GLU A 95 -3.46 -1.60 -24.78
C GLU A 95 -2.61 -0.33 -24.92
N GLU A 96 -3.18 0.84 -24.66
CA GLU A 96 -2.45 2.10 -24.62
C GLU A 96 -1.49 2.14 -23.43
N GLN A 97 -1.96 1.76 -22.24
CA GLN A 97 -1.09 1.64 -21.07
C GLN A 97 0.04 0.63 -21.30
N ALA A 98 -0.24 -0.54 -21.88
CA ALA A 98 0.78 -1.56 -22.11
C ALA A 98 1.86 -1.13 -23.10
N ARG A 99 1.52 -0.27 -24.08
CA ARG A 99 2.44 0.25 -25.09
C ARG A 99 3.27 1.44 -24.62
N ASN A 100 2.74 2.23 -23.68
CA ASN A 100 3.31 3.53 -23.31
C ASN A 100 3.69 3.65 -21.83
N ARG A 101 3.71 2.53 -21.08
CA ARG A 101 4.24 2.48 -19.71
C ARG A 101 5.77 2.49 -19.68
#